data_AF-A0A967GFB4-F1
#
_entry.id   AF-A0A967GFB4-F1
#
_cell.length_a   1.000
_cell.length_b   1.000
_cell.length_c   1.000
_cell.angle_alpha   90.00
_cell.angle_beta   90.00
_cell.angle_gamma   90.00
#
_symmetry.space_group_name_H-M   'P 1'
#
loop_
_entity.id
_entity.type
_entity.pdbx_description
1 polymer ?
#
loop_
_entity_poly.entity_id
_entity_poly.type
_entity_poly.pdbx_seq_one_letter_code
_entity_poly.pdbx_strand_id
1 'polypeptide(L)'
;MSPSRRGLLHDTFQGLTELQARIQDHARRSDHLQREIARLERQGTTAARPHWRAGRYLYLVHPQRDGRRRREYVGVNPTRVARALYQVERWERVQALRAELAELEDQLRHIAARLPGTSASIW
;
A
#
# COMPACT_ATOMS: atom_id res chain seq x y z
N MET A 1 -36.45 32.18 -6.84
CA MET A 1 -36.86 30.87 -7.36
C MET A 1 -36.38 29.81 -6.39
N SER A 2 -37.27 29.22 -5.59
CA SER A 2 -36.91 28.15 -4.65
C SER A 2 -36.84 26.81 -5.38
N PRO A 3 -35.80 25.99 -5.19
CA PRO A 3 -35.74 24.67 -5.79
C PRO A 3 -36.88 23.80 -5.23
N SER A 4 -37.53 23.03 -6.12
CA SER A 4 -38.63 22.15 -5.77
C SER A 4 -38.14 21.06 -4.80
N ARG A 5 -38.81 20.87 -3.66
CA ARG A 5 -38.48 19.84 -2.63
C ARG A 5 -38.29 18.43 -3.21
N ARG A 6 -38.91 18.13 -4.36
CA ARG A 6 -38.83 16.84 -5.05
C ARG A 6 -37.49 16.63 -5.77
N GLY A 7 -36.81 17.69 -6.22
CA GLY A 7 -35.47 17.60 -6.86
C GLY A 7 -34.34 17.41 -5.85
N LEU A 8 -34.41 18.12 -4.71
CA LEU A 8 -33.44 18.00 -3.61
C LEU A 8 -33.33 16.57 -3.05
N LEU A 9 -34.45 15.85 -2.93
CA LEU A 9 -34.45 14.47 -2.42
C LEU A 9 -33.86 13.47 -3.41
N HIS A 10 -34.08 13.65 -4.71
CA HIS A 10 -33.51 12.79 -5.75
C HIS A 10 -31.98 12.94 -5.82
N ASP A 11 -31.49 14.18 -5.81
CA ASP A 11 -30.05 14.47 -5.86
C ASP A 11 -29.33 13.96 -4.60
N THR A 12 -30.00 14.02 -3.43
CA THR A 12 -29.45 13.48 -2.18
C THR A 12 -29.38 11.94 -2.20
N PHE A 13 -30.42 11.27 -2.71
CA PHE A 13 -30.45 9.80 -2.80
C PHE A 13 -29.43 9.26 -3.81
N GLN A 14 -29.27 9.94 -4.95
CA GLN A 14 -28.26 9.61 -5.94
C GLN A 14 -26.85 9.80 -5.36
N GLY A 15 -26.59 10.93 -4.69
CA GLY A 15 -25.30 11.19 -4.05
C GLY A 15 -24.94 10.17 -2.96
N LEU A 16 -25.91 9.71 -2.16
CA LEU A 16 -25.71 8.65 -1.17
C LEU A 16 -25.37 7.29 -1.82
N THR A 17 -26.02 6.96 -2.94
CA THR A 17 -25.76 5.72 -3.67
C THR A 17 -24.36 5.70 -4.28
N GLU A 18 -23.94 6.80 -4.91
CA GLU A 18 -22.60 6.97 -5.48
C GLU A 18 -21.51 6.90 -4.41
N LEU A 19 -21.77 7.52 -3.25
CA LEU A 19 -20.88 7.46 -2.10
C LEU A 19 -20.73 6.02 -1.56
N GLN A 20 -21.85 5.31 -1.38
CA GLN A 20 -21.85 3.92 -0.93
C GLN A 20 -21.04 3.02 -1.87
N ALA A 21 -21.22 3.19 -3.19
CA ALA A 21 -20.48 2.45 -4.20
C ALA A 21 -18.97 2.73 -4.12
N ARG A 22 -18.58 3.99 -3.95
CA ARG A 22 -17.16 4.37 -3.77
C ARG A 22 -16.56 3.74 -2.51
N ILE A 23 -17.26 3.78 -1.37
CA ILE A 23 -16.79 3.16 -0.11
C ILE A 23 -16.60 1.65 -0.31
N GLN A 24 -17.56 0.97 -0.96
CA GLN A 24 -17.46 -0.46 -1.23
C GLN A 24 -16.30 -0.81 -2.16
N ASP A 25 -16.07 -0.01 -3.20
CA ASP A 25 -14.95 -0.21 -4.12
C ASP A 25 -13.60 -0.07 -3.40
N HIS A 26 -13.44 0.97 -2.58
CA HIS A 26 -12.23 1.18 -1.79
C HIS A 26 -12.01 0.03 -0.81
N ALA A 27 -13.06 -0.44 -0.11
CA ALA A 27 -12.96 -1.58 0.80
C ALA A 27 -12.48 -2.85 0.09
N ARG A 28 -13.05 -3.17 -1.08
CA ARG A 28 -12.62 -4.33 -1.90
C ARG A 28 -11.17 -4.21 -2.35
N ARG A 29 -10.74 -2.99 -2.71
CA ARG A 29 -9.37 -2.73 -3.14
C ARG A 29 -8.39 -2.85 -1.98
N SER A 30 -8.71 -2.27 -0.82
CA SER A 30 -7.91 -2.42 0.41
C SER A 30 -7.74 -3.89 0.79
N ASP A 31 -8.82 -4.66 0.81
CA ASP A 31 -8.79 -6.10 1.07
C ASP A 31 -7.88 -6.87 0.09
N HIS A 32 -7.95 -6.51 -1.20
CA HIS A 32 -7.09 -7.12 -2.22
C HIS A 32 -5.61 -6.80 -1.98
N LEU A 33 -5.27 -5.53 -1.74
CA LEU A 33 -3.90 -5.08 -1.47
C LEU A 33 -3.33 -5.76 -0.22
N GLN A 34 -4.12 -5.85 0.86
CA GLN A 34 -3.72 -6.52 2.10
C GLN A 34 -3.42 -8.01 1.88
N ARG A 35 -4.27 -8.72 1.13
CA ARG A 35 -4.02 -10.14 0.78
C ARG A 35 -2.76 -10.31 -0.04
N GLU A 36 -2.51 -9.41 -0.98
CA GLU A 36 -1.32 -9.45 -1.84
C GLU A 36 -0.04 -9.17 -1.06
N ILE A 37 -0.05 -8.17 -0.17
CA ILE A 37 1.05 -7.89 0.77
C ILE A 37 1.37 -9.14 1.59
N ALA A 38 0.35 -9.75 2.23
CA ALA A 38 0.53 -10.94 3.05
C ALA A 38 1.03 -12.14 2.24
N ARG A 39 0.63 -12.28 0.98
CA ARG A 39 1.14 -13.32 0.08
C ARG A 39 2.62 -13.13 -0.21
N LEU A 40 3.05 -11.92 -0.59
CA LEU A 40 4.45 -11.62 -0.91
C LEU A 40 5.37 -11.75 0.31
N GLU A 41 4.91 -11.32 1.48
CA GLU A 41 5.64 -11.45 2.75
C GLU A 41 5.84 -12.91 3.14
N ARG A 42 4.81 -13.76 3.01
CA ARG A 42 4.93 -15.21 3.27
C ARG A 42 5.93 -15.91 2.37
N GLN A 43 6.08 -15.44 1.13
CA GLN A 43 7.08 -15.98 0.22
C GLN A 43 8.52 -15.52 0.63
N GLY A 44 8.65 -14.52 1.52
CA GLY A 44 9.91 -13.99 2.05
C GLY A 44 10.44 -12.75 1.31
N THR A 45 10.60 -11.63 2.01
CA THR A 45 11.12 -10.37 1.46
C THR A 45 12.45 -9.98 2.09
N THR A 46 13.21 -9.07 1.48
CA THR A 46 14.44 -8.53 2.06
C THR A 46 14.57 -7.05 1.80
N ALA A 47 14.56 -6.26 2.88
CA ALA A 47 14.81 -4.83 2.86
C ALA A 47 16.31 -4.57 2.69
N ALA A 48 16.80 -4.57 1.44
CA ALA A 48 18.20 -4.26 1.13
C ALA A 48 18.32 -3.69 -0.28
N ARG A 49 19.48 -3.08 -0.58
CA ARG A 49 19.82 -2.64 -1.94
C ARG A 49 20.88 -3.56 -2.55
N PRO A 50 20.69 -4.05 -3.78
CA PRO A 50 21.72 -4.82 -4.49
C PRO A 50 22.94 -3.94 -4.79
N HIS A 51 24.13 -4.49 -4.58
CA HIS A 51 25.39 -3.85 -4.92
C HIS A 51 26.34 -4.86 -5.56
N TRP A 52 26.79 -4.56 -6.77
CA TRP A 52 27.73 -5.40 -7.52
C TRP A 52 29.16 -4.91 -7.31
N ARG A 53 29.98 -5.74 -6.65
CA ARG A 53 31.41 -5.46 -6.50
C ARG A 53 32.17 -6.03 -7.70
N ALA A 54 33.01 -5.19 -8.31
CA ALA A 54 33.82 -5.55 -9.49
C ALA A 54 32.98 -6.15 -10.65
N GLY A 55 31.70 -5.75 -10.76
CA GLY A 55 30.77 -6.27 -11.77
C GLY A 55 30.43 -7.76 -11.64
N ARG A 56 30.91 -8.46 -10.59
CA ARG A 56 30.86 -9.92 -10.50
C ARG A 56 30.15 -10.44 -9.25
N TYR A 57 30.37 -9.79 -8.12
CA TYR A 57 29.95 -10.32 -6.82
C TYR A 57 28.77 -9.53 -6.26
N LEU A 58 27.65 -10.20 -6.01
CA LEU A 58 26.50 -9.55 -5.40
C LEU A 58 26.66 -9.43 -3.89
N TYR A 59 26.41 -8.22 -3.41
CA TYR A 59 26.20 -7.90 -2.00
C TYR A 59 24.80 -7.30 -1.81
N LEU A 60 24.16 -7.62 -0.69
CA LEU A 60 22.97 -6.90 -0.22
C LEU A 60 23.38 -5.89 0.84
N VAL A 61 23.09 -4.62 0.59
CA VAL A 61 23.34 -3.52 1.53
C VAL A 61 22.07 -3.23 2.29
N HIS A 62 22.03 -3.63 3.56
CA HIS A 62 20.86 -3.44 4.41
C HIS A 62 20.78 -1.97 4.90
N PRO A 63 19.59 -1.46 5.25
CA PRO A 63 19.44 -0.19 5.96
C PRO A 63 20.34 -0.14 7.21
N GLN A 64 20.78 1.07 7.55
CA GLN A 64 21.55 1.28 8.77
C GLN A 64 20.66 1.04 9.99
N ARG A 65 21.15 0.27 10.96
CA ARG A 65 20.54 0.07 12.29
C ARG A 65 21.61 0.28 13.34
N ASP A 66 21.31 1.08 14.36
CA ASP A 66 22.22 1.38 15.48
C ASP A 66 23.61 1.86 15.04
N GLY A 67 23.66 2.76 14.05
CA GLY A 67 24.91 3.29 13.51
C GLY A 67 25.69 2.32 12.60
N ARG A 68 25.23 1.07 12.44
CA ARG A 68 25.93 0.05 11.67
C ARG A 68 25.16 -0.31 10.39
N ARG A 69 25.89 -0.40 9.28
CA ARG A 69 25.35 -0.86 8.00
C ARG A 69 25.87 -2.26 7.69
N ARG A 70 24.99 -3.25 7.76
CA ARG A 70 25.32 -4.63 7.39
C ARG A 70 25.39 -4.78 5.87
N ARG A 71 26.48 -5.38 5.39
CA ARG A 71 26.63 -5.85 4.00
C ARG A 71 26.65 -7.38 4.02
N GLU A 72 25.73 -8.00 3.30
CA GLU A 72 25.65 -9.45 3.18
C GLU A 72 26.25 -9.88 1.84
N TYR A 73 27.17 -10.84 1.88
CA TYR A 73 27.79 -11.38 0.66
C TYR A 73 26.95 -12.55 0.11
N VAL A 74 26.38 -12.36 -1.08
CA VAL A 74 25.62 -13.39 -1.81
C VAL A 74 26.53 -14.20 -2.74
N GLY A 75 27.50 -13.52 -3.36
CA GLY A 75 28.48 -14.13 -4.26
C GLY A 75 28.05 -14.12 -5.72
N VAL A 76 28.46 -15.15 -6.45
CA VAL A 76 28.30 -15.25 -7.92
C VAL A 76 27.40 -16.42 -8.35
N ASN A 77 26.99 -17.26 -7.40
CA ASN A 77 26.16 -18.42 -7.73
C ASN A 77 24.79 -17.93 -8.25
N PRO A 78 24.39 -18.31 -9.47
CA PRO A 78 23.22 -17.73 -10.14
C PRO A 78 21.93 -17.98 -9.38
N THR A 79 21.75 -19.17 -8.79
CA THR A 79 20.56 -19.51 -7.99
C THR A 79 20.48 -18.65 -6.73
N ARG A 80 21.61 -18.44 -6.03
CA ARG A 80 21.65 -17.59 -4.83
C ARG A 80 21.41 -16.12 -5.17
N VAL A 81 21.99 -15.65 -6.28
CA VAL A 81 21.80 -14.29 -6.80
C VAL A 81 20.33 -14.06 -7.16
N ALA A 82 19.74 -14.93 -7.97
CA ALA A 82 18.34 -14.81 -8.39
C ALA A 82 17.40 -14.79 -7.18
N ARG A 83 17.60 -15.71 -6.23
CA ARG A 83 16.82 -15.74 -4.99
C ARG A 83 16.91 -14.42 -4.19
N ALA A 84 18.11 -13.89 -4.04
CA ALA A 84 18.34 -12.63 -3.33
C ALA A 84 17.66 -11.44 -4.03
N LEU A 85 17.80 -11.34 -5.34
CA LEU A 85 17.16 -10.28 -6.13
C LEU A 85 15.62 -10.36 -6.05
N TYR A 86 15.04 -11.56 -6.18
CA TYR A 86 13.60 -11.74 -6.02
C TYR A 86 13.08 -11.39 -4.62
N GLN A 87 13.89 -11.56 -3.56
CA GLN A 87 13.50 -11.15 -2.21
C GLN A 87 13.48 -9.62 -2.07
N VAL A 88 14.43 -8.93 -2.71
CA VAL A 88 14.49 -7.46 -2.76
C VAL A 88 13.33 -6.91 -3.57
N GLU A 89 13.11 -7.41 -4.79
CA GLU A 89 12.02 -6.97 -5.66
C GLU A 89 10.65 -7.13 -4.98
N ARG A 90 10.43 -8.25 -4.28
CA ARG A 90 9.20 -8.44 -3.51
C ARG A 90 9.07 -7.48 -2.34
N TRP A 91 10.18 -7.11 -1.69
CA TRP A 91 10.14 -6.07 -0.66
C TRP A 91 9.71 -4.73 -1.25
N GLU A 92 10.28 -4.34 -2.39
CA GLU A 92 9.93 -3.11 -3.11
C GLU A 92 8.44 -3.12 -3.51
N ARG A 93 7.95 -4.25 -4.04
CA ARG A 93 6.53 -4.40 -4.36
C ARG A 93 5.64 -4.27 -3.13
N VAL A 94 6.01 -4.88 -2.01
CA VAL A 94 5.27 -4.72 -0.74
C VAL A 94 5.25 -3.25 -0.30
N GLN A 95 6.36 -2.52 -0.41
CA GLN A 95 6.37 -1.09 -0.06
C GLN A 95 5.44 -0.27 -0.97
N ALA A 96 5.44 -0.54 -2.27
CA ALA A 96 4.55 0.12 -3.22
C ALA A 96 3.06 -0.16 -2.91
N LEU A 97 2.70 -1.42 -2.62
CA LEU A 97 1.33 -1.79 -2.24
C LEU A 97 0.89 -1.14 -0.92
N ARG A 98 1.80 -1.00 0.05
CA ARG A 98 1.52 -0.31 1.31
C ARG A 98 1.29 1.18 1.10
N ALA A 99 2.06 1.82 0.22
CA ALA A 99 1.86 3.21 -0.15
C ALA A 99 0.50 3.41 -0.84
N GLU A 100 0.12 2.51 -1.75
CA GLU A 100 -1.21 2.52 -2.38
C GLU A 100 -2.34 2.33 -1.36
N LEU A 101 -2.17 1.42 -0.40
CA LEU A 101 -3.15 1.20 0.67
C LEU A 101 -3.31 2.44 1.55
N ALA A 102 -2.21 3.08 1.94
CA ALA A 102 -2.24 4.31 2.73
C ALA A 102 -2.97 5.45 1.99
N GLU A 103 -2.72 5.61 0.69
CA GLU A 103 -3.42 6.61 -0.14
C GLU A 103 -4.94 6.34 -0.19
N LEU A 104 -5.37 5.08 -0.33
CA LEU A 104 -6.79 4.72 -0.30
C LEU A 104 -7.44 5.00 1.06
N GLU A 105 -6.73 4.72 2.15
CA GLU A 105 -7.18 5.01 3.51
C GLU A 105 -7.33 6.52 3.73
N ASP A 106 -6.39 7.32 3.21
CA ASP A 106 -6.44 8.79 3.28
C ASP A 106 -7.64 9.34 2.51
N GLN A 107 -7.88 8.84 1.30
CA GLN A 107 -9.05 9.20 0.49
C GLN A 107 -10.36 8.89 1.20
N LEU A 108 -10.48 7.72 1.84
CA LEU A 108 -11.66 7.36 2.63
C LEU A 108 -11.86 8.28 3.83
N ARG A 109 -10.80 8.63 4.56
CA ARG A 109 -10.88 9.57 5.69
C ARG A 109 -11.35 10.96 5.23
N HIS A 110 -10.87 11.43 4.09
CA HIS A 110 -11.31 12.71 3.52
C HIS A 110 -12.77 12.70 3.07
N ILE A 111 -13.25 11.60 2.48
CA ILE A 111 -14.65 11.41 2.12
C ILE A 111 -15.53 11.42 3.39
N ALA A 112 -15.14 10.66 4.41
CA ALA A 112 -15.87 10.59 5.67
C ALA A 112 -15.95 11.95 6.39
N ALA A 113 -14.86 12.72 6.41
CA ALA A 113 -14.81 14.05 7.02
C ALA A 113 -15.69 15.09 6.30
N ARG A 114 -16.02 14.87 5.02
CA ARG A 114 -16.81 15.79 4.19
C ARG A 114 -18.32 15.54 4.26
N LEU A 115 -18.74 14.51 5.00
CA LEU A 115 -20.15 14.25 5.30
C LEU A 115 -20.65 15.19 6.40
N PRO A 116 -21.56 16.13 6.10
CA PRO A 116 -22.17 16.95 7.15
C PRO A 116 -23.07 16.08 8.03
N GLY A 117 -22.71 15.91 9.31
CA GLY A 117 -23.57 15.27 10.30
C GLY A 117 -23.07 13.99 10.97
N THR A 118 -21.76 13.72 10.99
CA THR A 118 -21.19 12.69 11.90
C THR A 118 -20.32 13.32 12.98
N SER A 119 -20.90 14.25 13.74
CA SER A 119 -20.52 14.41 15.15
C SER A 119 -21.07 13.19 15.92
N ALA A 120 -20.45 12.03 15.71
CA ALA A 120 -20.56 10.94 16.65
C ALA A 120 -19.29 10.98 17.49
N SER A 121 -19.37 11.71 18.61
CA SER A 121 -18.48 11.52 19.74
C SER A 121 -18.46 10.02 20.08
N ILE A 122 -17.33 9.36 19.85
CA ILE A 122 -16.98 8.09 20.48
C ILE A 122 -15.49 8.17 20.83
N TRP A 123 -15.22 8.78 21.98
CA TRP A 123 -14.19 8.36 22.92
C TRP A 123 -14.90 7.98 24.21
#